data_AF-A0A9X0FFB7-F1
#
_entry.id   AF-A0A9X0FFB7-F1
#
_cell.length_a   1.000
_cell.length_b   1.000
_cell.length_c   1.000
_cell.angle_alpha   90.00
_cell.angle_beta   90.00
_cell.angle_gamma   90.00
#
_symmetry.space_group_name_H-M   'P 1'
#
loop_
_entity.id
_entity.type
_entity.pdbx_description
1 polymer ?
#
loop_
_entity_poly.entity_id
_entity_poly.type
_entity_poly.pdbx_seq_one_letter_code
_entity_poly.pdbx_strand_id
1 'polypeptide(L)'
;MPSLPNVLRRILESYFSTLGGQGNLYEIGRDLKPTEKALHDALIAWSHSGSHTIVDAEVFAQPLSRNDHWLDAFERIFKRTSGGAHMGHYNMMMGESQKYIS
;
A
#
# COMPACT_ATOMS: atom_id res chain seq x y z
N MET A 1 1.41 -19.03 -1.40
CA MET A 1 1.64 -17.77 -2.14
C MET A 1 1.29 -16.60 -1.23
N PRO A 2 2.10 -15.55 -1.13
CA PRO A 2 1.71 -14.34 -0.39
C PRO A 2 0.49 -13.68 -1.05
N SER A 3 -0.40 -13.09 -0.24
CA SER A 3 -1.53 -12.30 -0.74
C SER A 3 -1.04 -11.00 -1.40
N LEU A 4 -1.83 -10.43 -2.33
CA LEU A 4 -1.50 -9.15 -2.97
C LEU A 4 -1.20 -8.03 -1.94
N PRO A 5 -2.01 -7.81 -0.89
CA PRO A 5 -1.68 -6.81 0.14
C PRO A 5 -0.32 -7.03 0.83
N ASN A 6 0.05 -8.30 1.07
CA ASN A 6 1.35 -8.62 1.68
C ASN A 6 2.52 -8.30 0.73
N VAL A 7 2.36 -8.58 -0.57
CA VAL A 7 3.37 -8.19 -1.57
C VAL A 7 3.51 -6.68 -1.64
N LEU A 8 2.39 -5.95 -1.73
CA LEU A 8 2.39 -4.48 -1.78
C LEU A 8 3.02 -3.85 -0.53
N ARG A 9 2.69 -4.34 0.67
CA ARG A 9 3.34 -3.87 1.90
C ARG A 9 4.85 -4.09 1.87
N ARG A 10 5.33 -5.26 1.44
CA ARG A 10 6.77 -5.55 1.37
C ARG A 10 7.50 -4.62 0.40
N ILE A 11 6.86 -4.25 -0.72
CA ILE A 11 7.40 -3.25 -1.66
C ILE A 11 7.50 -1.88 -0.98
N LEU A 12 6.43 -1.44 -0.31
CA LEU A 12 6.42 -0.16 0.42
C LEU A 12 7.52 -0.15 1.49
N GLU A 13 7.60 -1.20 2.30
CA GLU A 13 8.62 -1.35 3.35
C GLU A 13 10.03 -1.26 2.76
N SER A 14 10.31 -2.02 1.70
CA SER A 14 11.62 -2.02 1.05
C SER A 14 11.97 -0.65 0.47
N TYR A 15 11.04 0.02 -0.22
CA TYR A 15 11.31 1.30 -0.86
C TYR A 15 11.51 2.42 0.17
N PHE A 16 10.59 2.57 1.13
CA PHE A 16 10.63 3.69 2.05
C PHE A 16 11.72 3.56 3.13
N SER A 17 12.07 2.33 3.52
CA SER A 17 13.19 2.11 4.45
C SER A 17 14.56 2.36 3.82
N THR A 18 14.70 2.24 2.50
CA THR A 18 16.00 2.35 1.81
C THR A 18 16.18 3.67 1.05
N LEU A 19 15.20 4.04 0.22
CA LEU A 19 15.28 5.18 -0.70
C LEU A 19 14.37 6.34 -0.27
N GLY A 20 13.21 6.03 0.32
CA GLY A 20 12.22 7.04 0.72
C GLY A 20 12.52 7.75 2.04
N GLY A 21 13.47 7.25 2.84
CA GLY A 21 13.90 7.88 4.10
C GLY A 21 12.88 7.81 5.24
N GLN A 22 11.89 6.92 5.16
CA GLN A 22 10.83 6.74 6.16
C GLN A 22 10.71 5.27 6.57
N GLY A 23 11.17 4.94 7.78
CA GLY A 23 11.17 3.56 8.27
C GLY A 23 9.81 3.08 8.81
N ASN A 24 8.87 4.00 9.09
CA ASN A 24 7.58 3.67 9.66
C ASN A 24 6.45 3.86 8.63
N LEU A 25 5.88 2.76 8.14
CA LEU A 25 4.78 2.80 7.17
C LEU A 25 3.53 3.49 7.71
N TYR A 26 3.25 3.42 9.02
CA TYR A 26 2.10 4.14 9.60
C TYR A 26 2.26 5.66 9.53
N GLU A 27 3.49 6.16 9.39
CA GLU A 27 3.78 7.60 9.30
C GLU A 27 3.73 8.14 7.86
N ILE A 28 3.84 7.27 6.86
CA ILE A 28 3.83 7.61 5.42
C ILE A 28 2.42 8.04 5.00
N GLY A 29 1.38 7.46 5.61
CA GLY A 29 -0.01 7.83 5.37
C GLY A 29 -0.51 9.08 6.10
N ARG A 30 0.34 9.86 6.77
CA ARG A 30 -0.10 11.01 7.59
C ARG A 30 -0.79 12.11 6.81
N ASP A 31 -0.37 12.34 5.57
CA ASP A 31 -0.91 13.40 4.71
C ASP A 31 -2.09 12.92 3.84
N LEU A 32 -2.51 11.66 4.00
CA LEU A 32 -3.65 11.10 3.28
C LEU A 32 -4.97 11.64 3.86
N LYS A 33 -5.98 11.80 2.99
CA LYS A 33 -7.33 12.13 3.47
C LYS A 33 -7.88 11.00 4.35
N PRO A 34 -8.82 11.26 5.28
CA PRO A 34 -9.31 10.24 6.22
C PRO A 34 -9.76 8.92 5.57
N THR A 35 -10.46 8.99 4.43
CA THR A 35 -10.92 7.82 3.69
C THR A 35 -9.77 7.04 3.03
N GLU A 36 -8.74 7.75 2.56
CA GLU A 36 -7.53 7.15 1.95
C GLU A 36 -6.63 6.55 3.04
N LYS A 37 -6.55 7.22 4.19
CA LYS A 37 -5.79 6.78 5.35
C LYS A 37 -6.35 5.48 5.93
N ALA A 38 -7.67 5.32 6.00
CA ALA A 38 -8.28 4.07 6.48
C ALA A 38 -7.88 2.86 5.62
N LEU A 39 -7.83 3.03 4.29
CA LEU A 39 -7.42 1.96 3.37
C LEU A 39 -5.91 1.69 3.44
N HIS A 40 -5.09 2.73 3.60
CA HIS A 40 -3.67 2.59 3.89
C HIS A 40 -3.43 1.82 5.19
N ASP A 41 -4.06 2.22 6.29
CA ASP A 41 -3.92 1.56 7.58
C ASP A 41 -4.37 0.09 7.49
N ALA A 42 -5.44 -0.19 6.75
CA ALA A 42 -5.88 -1.56 6.45
C ALA A 42 -4.82 -2.34 5.65
N LEU A 43 -4.18 -1.75 4.65
CA LEU A 43 -3.10 -2.38 3.87
C LEU A 43 -1.90 -2.77 4.76
N ILE A 44 -1.51 -1.88 5.70
CA ILE A 44 -0.40 -2.13 6.64
C ILE A 44 -0.80 -3.18 7.69
N ALA A 45 -2.00 -3.06 8.27
CA ALA A 45 -2.50 -3.94 9.33
C ALA A 45 -2.79 -5.36 8.83
N TRP A 46 -3.43 -5.50 7.67
CA TRP A 46 -3.79 -6.80 7.06
C TRP A 46 -2.58 -7.71 6.87
N SER A 47 -1.42 -7.13 6.62
CA SER A 47 -0.20 -7.90 6.40
C SER A 47 0.61 -8.17 7.67
N HIS A 48 0.28 -7.55 8.81
CA HIS A 48 0.89 -7.83 10.11
C HIS A 48 0.17 -8.97 10.85
N SER A 49 -1.14 -9.09 10.66
CA SER A 49 -1.99 -10.13 11.24
C SER A 49 -2.07 -11.34 10.31
N GLY A 50 -1.15 -12.30 10.42
CA GLY A 50 -1.20 -13.51 9.61
C GLY A 50 -2.49 -14.31 9.83
N SER A 51 -3.55 -14.11 9.03
CA SER A 51 -4.82 -14.87 8.95
C SER A 51 -5.60 -15.17 10.26
N HIS A 52 -5.06 -14.82 11.43
CA HIS A 52 -5.56 -15.15 12.75
C HIS A 52 -5.61 -13.89 13.60
N THR A 53 -6.50 -12.97 13.23
CA THR A 53 -7.43 -12.30 14.14
C THR A 53 -8.18 -11.26 13.34
N ILE A 54 -9.48 -11.54 13.20
CA ILE A 54 -10.53 -10.59 12.91
C ILE A 54 -10.37 -9.45 13.93
N VAL A 55 -9.75 -8.35 13.51
CA VAL A 55 -9.91 -7.07 14.20
C VAL A 55 -10.74 -6.23 13.21
N ASP A 56 -12.04 -6.21 13.49
CA ASP A 56 -13.11 -5.47 12.81
C ASP A 56 -13.42 -5.83 11.35
N ALA A 57 -13.55 -7.13 11.06
CA ALA A 57 -14.02 -7.61 9.76
C ALA A 57 -15.46 -7.18 9.40
N GLU A 58 -16.25 -6.62 10.33
CA GLU A 58 -17.66 -6.27 10.07
C GLU A 58 -17.87 -4.86 9.50
N VAL A 59 -16.90 -3.93 9.65
CA VAL A 59 -17.00 -2.61 8.99
C VAL A 59 -16.48 -2.65 7.55
N PHE A 60 -15.59 -3.61 7.24
CA PHE A 60 -15.03 -3.82 5.90
C PHE A 60 -15.56 -5.08 5.19
N ALA A 61 -16.63 -5.70 5.71
CA ALA A 61 -17.36 -6.79 5.04
C ALA A 61 -18.15 -6.31 3.80
N GLN A 62 -17.59 -5.41 3.00
CA GLN A 62 -17.94 -5.35 1.59
C GLN A 62 -17.04 -6.34 0.85
N PRO A 63 -17.63 -7.22 0.05
CA PRO A 63 -17.05 -8.49 -0.34
C PRO A 63 -15.75 -8.20 -1.09
N LEU A 64 -14.67 -8.89 -0.73
CA LEU A 64 -13.51 -9.03 -1.61
C LEU A 64 -13.07 -7.67 -2.15
N SER A 65 -12.39 -6.83 -1.35
CA SER A 65 -11.78 -5.61 -1.90
C SER A 65 -11.04 -6.00 -3.19
N ARG A 66 -11.61 -5.57 -4.32
CA ARG A 66 -11.08 -5.91 -5.65
C ARG A 66 -9.60 -5.60 -5.61
N ASN A 67 -8.76 -6.43 -6.23
CA ASN A 67 -7.32 -6.19 -6.30
C ASN A 67 -7.01 -4.72 -6.68
N ASP A 68 -7.86 -4.13 -7.50
CA ASP A 68 -7.91 -2.71 -7.87
C ASP A 68 -7.85 -1.74 -6.68
N HIS A 69 -8.57 -1.99 -5.58
CA HIS A 69 -8.54 -1.12 -4.39
C HIS A 69 -7.17 -1.15 -3.70
N TRP A 70 -6.52 -2.32 -3.65
CA TRP A 70 -5.18 -2.43 -3.07
C TRP A 70 -4.14 -1.77 -3.96
N LEU A 71 -4.28 -1.92 -5.28
CA LEU A 71 -3.41 -1.26 -6.26
C LEU A 71 -3.59 0.26 -6.24
N ASP A 72 -4.83 0.76 -6.12
CA ASP A 72 -5.14 2.19 -5.97
C ASP A 72 -4.57 2.75 -4.66
N ALA A 73 -4.73 2.03 -3.54
CA ALA A 73 -4.12 2.42 -2.27
C ALA A 73 -2.60 2.50 -2.37
N PHE A 74 -1.98 1.51 -3.03
CA PHE A 74 -0.54 1.47 -3.26
C PHE A 74 -0.08 2.68 -4.09
N GLU A 75 -0.73 3.00 -5.21
CA GLU A 75 -0.40 4.18 -6.02
C GLU A 75 -0.54 5.48 -5.22
N ARG A 76 -1.64 5.65 -4.47
CA ARG A 76 -1.92 6.88 -3.72
C ARG A 76 -0.86 7.21 -2.70
N ILE A 77 -0.21 6.20 -2.11
CA ILE A 77 0.89 6.42 -1.17
C ILE A 77 2.02 7.17 -1.86
N PHE A 78 2.45 6.76 -3.06
CA PHE A 78 3.50 7.47 -3.80
C PHE A 78 3.05 8.86 -4.26
N LYS A 79 1.75 9.01 -4.57
CA LYS A 79 1.16 10.25 -5.08
C LYS A 79 0.97 11.35 -4.06
N ARG A 80 0.68 10.99 -2.82
CA ARG A 80 0.24 11.93 -1.78
C ARG A 80 1.31 12.17 -0.71
N THR A 81 2.06 11.15 -0.34
CA THR A 81 3.12 11.26 0.68
C THR A 81 4.15 12.31 0.25
N SER A 82 4.54 13.18 1.18
CA SER A 82 5.59 14.19 0.94
C SER A 82 5.29 15.07 -0.29
N GLY A 83 4.02 15.38 -0.54
CA GLY A 83 3.60 16.18 -1.69
C GLY A 83 3.80 15.49 -3.06
N GLY A 84 3.91 14.17 -3.09
CA GLY A 84 4.08 13.39 -4.33
C GLY A 84 5.53 13.21 -4.79
N ALA A 85 6.51 13.47 -3.90
CA ALA A 85 7.94 13.33 -4.19
C ALA A 85 8.34 11.92 -4.69
N HIS A 86 7.54 10.90 -4.38
CA HIS A 86 7.84 9.50 -4.69
C HIS A 86 7.23 9.01 -6.02
N MET A 87 6.43 9.83 -6.72
CA MET A 87 5.76 9.43 -7.96
C MET A 87 6.73 9.04 -9.09
N GLY A 88 7.90 9.67 -9.17
CA GLY A 88 8.91 9.33 -10.18
C GLY A 88 9.35 7.87 -10.08
N HIS A 89 9.55 7.37 -8.86
CA HIS A 89 9.94 5.98 -8.63
C HIS A 89 8.79 5.01 -8.90
N TYR A 90 7.55 5.37 -8.52
CA TYR A 90 6.37 4.58 -8.87
C TYR A 90 6.24 4.38 -10.38
N ASN A 91 6.34 5.45 -11.16
CA ASN A 91 6.25 5.38 -12.62
C ASN A 91 7.36 4.50 -13.23
N MET A 92 8.58 4.57 -12.68
CA MET A 92 9.69 3.71 -13.08
C MET A 92 9.38 2.23 -12.82
N MET A 93 8.87 1.88 -11.62
CA MET A 93 8.48 0.51 -11.29
C MET A 93 7.41 -0.03 -12.26
N MET A 94 6.38 0.77 -12.54
CA MET A 94 5.30 0.36 -13.45
C MET A 94 5.78 0.21 -14.90
N GLY A 95 6.68 1.10 -15.36
CA GLY A 95 7.29 1.01 -16.68
C GLY A 95 8.13 -0.26 -16.87
N GLU A 96 8.92 -0.65 -15.88
CA GLU A 96 9.66 -1.92 -15.92
C GLU A 96 8.73 -3.13 -15.87
N SER A 97 7.67 -3.09 -15.05
CA SER A 97 6.70 -4.18 -14.95
C SER A 97 5.99 -4.46 -16.27
N GLN A 98 5.74 -3.44 -17.09
CA GLN A 98 5.04 -3.60 -18.37
C GLN A 98 5.76 -4.55 -19.33
N LYS A 99 7.09 -4.65 -19.25
CA LYS A 99 7.93 -5.55 -20.07
C LYS A 99 7.67 -7.03 -19.83
N TYR A 100 7.03 -7.37 -18.71
CA TYR A 100 6.72 -8.75 -18.33
C TYR A 100 5.27 -9.14 -18.62
N ILE A 101 4.45 -8.18 -19.05
CA ILE A 101 3.01 -8.37 -19.36
C ILE A 101 2.76 -8.24 -20.87
N SER A 102 3.69 -7.64 -21.61
CA SER A 102 3.75 -7.60 -23.08
C SER A 102 4.37 -8.87 -23.67
#